data_AF-A0A945MDV3-F1
#
_entry.id   AF-A0A945MDV3-F1
#
_cell.length_a   1.000
_cell.length_b   1.000
_cell.length_c   1.000
_cell.angle_alpha   90.00
_cell.angle_beta   90.00
_cell.angle_gamma   90.00
#
_symmetry.space_group_name_H-M   'P 1'
#
loop_
_entity.id
_entity.type
_entity.pdbx_description
1 polymer ?
#
loop_
_entity_poly.entity_id
_entity_poly.type
_entity_poly.pdbx_seq_one_letter_code
_entity_poly.pdbx_strand_id
1 'polypeptide(L)'
;MRKYLEINLENQSIEEQELHGLDVVRVGRHFIAKTLLEKEAATVDPLGPKNPLIFSAGPFAGSNFSNANRLSVGCKSPLTGGIKEANAGGTFAFALGQLGMAGFTLNGQSEDWIVIHIPKEGSITFNKADEYLGKGNFEVARMLHDKYGDKVSLGICSPVGEYGGLMAGISFTDPEKRPTRIAARGGVGAVMGSKRVKAIVIERNKMPEFSDKKKYMGSVKAYGKMLDVDPAIDNFRKLGTAMVGDFTNKVGGLPTRNFSAGTLVGKDEGPFKLGGQYIRKTNLERGGETTHACMPGCMIKCSNIYADKDGNELCSPMEYETLGLIGSNCGLTDPDDVARLNDVANDLGVDTIELGATIGVLMDAGEGSFGDVEFMSNVLEDIRDGNDKGRLYAKGTA
;
A
#
# COMPACT_ATOMS: atom_id res chain seq x y z
N MET A 1 -18.74 16.70 11.62
CA MET A 1 -17.93 16.29 12.77
C MET A 1 -17.35 14.91 12.46
N ARG A 2 -16.09 14.66 12.82
CA ARG A 2 -15.47 13.32 12.82
C ARG A 2 -14.55 13.20 14.02
N LYS A 3 -14.37 11.99 14.54
CA LYS A 3 -13.47 11.70 15.66
C LYS A 3 -12.04 11.51 15.17
N TYR A 4 -11.05 11.88 15.96
CA TYR A 4 -9.65 11.57 15.75
C TYR A 4 -9.06 11.07 17.07
N LEU A 5 -8.30 9.99 17.05
CA LEU A 5 -7.78 9.38 18.28
C LEU A 5 -6.27 9.59 18.42
N GLU A 6 -5.81 9.97 19.60
CA GLU A 6 -4.41 9.85 20.00
C GLU A 6 -4.29 8.61 20.89
N ILE A 7 -3.59 7.58 20.40
CA ILE A 7 -3.40 6.31 21.09
C ILE A 7 -1.97 6.27 21.63
N ASN A 8 -1.81 6.14 22.94
CA ASN A 8 -0.52 5.90 23.57
C ASN A 8 -0.34 4.39 23.75
N LEU A 9 0.69 3.81 23.12
CA LEU A 9 0.92 2.37 23.11
C LEU A 9 1.57 1.84 24.39
N GLU A 10 2.23 2.70 25.17
CA GLU A 10 2.93 2.32 26.41
C GLU A 10 1.94 2.00 27.53
N ASN A 11 0.92 2.85 27.69
CA ASN A 11 -0.11 2.69 28.73
C ASN A 11 -1.50 2.36 28.16
N GLN A 12 -1.61 2.19 26.83
CA GLN A 12 -2.85 1.88 26.11
C GLN A 12 -3.97 2.91 26.31
N SER A 13 -3.64 4.15 26.69
CA SER A 13 -4.62 5.23 26.84
C SER A 13 -5.04 5.78 25.48
N ILE A 14 -6.31 6.16 25.37
CA ILE A 14 -6.90 6.70 24.14
C ILE A 14 -7.53 8.05 24.46
N GLU A 15 -7.05 9.10 23.81
CA GLU A 15 -7.67 10.42 23.83
C GLU A 15 -8.44 10.65 22.54
N GLU A 16 -9.65 11.18 22.66
CA GLU A 16 -10.52 11.48 21.52
C GLU A 16 -10.61 12.99 21.31
N GLN A 17 -10.37 13.42 20.07
CA GLN A 17 -10.61 14.77 19.60
C GLN A 17 -11.74 14.78 18.57
N GLU A 18 -12.65 15.75 18.67
CA GLU A 18 -13.60 16.02 17.60
C GLU A 18 -13.04 17.03 16.59
N LEU A 19 -13.10 16.66 15.31
CA LEU A 19 -12.79 17.52 14.17
C LEU A 19 -14.06 18.12 13.60
N HIS A 20 -14.03 19.43 13.34
CA HIS A 20 -15.14 20.22 12.83
C HIS A 20 -14.72 21.09 11.65
N GLY A 21 -15.69 21.52 10.85
CA GLY A 21 -15.47 22.48 9.76
C GLY A 21 -14.28 22.12 8.85
N LEU A 22 -13.30 23.04 8.78
CA LEU A 22 -12.11 22.88 7.94
C LEU A 22 -11.18 21.76 8.41
N ASP A 23 -11.17 21.39 9.69
CA ASP A 23 -10.28 20.34 10.19
C ASP A 23 -10.67 18.96 9.64
N VAL A 24 -11.95 18.73 9.37
CA VAL A 24 -12.43 17.51 8.69
C VAL A 24 -11.96 17.47 7.22
N VAL A 25 -11.80 18.64 6.59
CA VAL A 25 -11.35 18.76 5.19
C VAL A 25 -9.82 18.67 5.09
N ARG A 26 -9.11 19.17 6.10
CA ARG A 26 -7.64 19.28 6.17
C ARG A 26 -6.95 18.02 6.72
N VAL A 27 -7.66 16.90 6.76
CA VAL A 27 -7.13 15.55 7.03
C VAL A 27 -6.16 15.08 5.92
N GLY A 28 -5.65 13.86 6.05
CA GLY A 28 -4.70 13.27 5.11
C GLY A 28 -3.31 13.89 5.25
N ARG A 29 -2.65 14.14 4.13
CA ARG A 29 -1.27 14.68 4.08
C ARG A 29 -1.10 15.99 4.85
N HIS A 30 -2.07 16.91 4.78
CA HIS A 30 -1.96 18.20 5.48
C HIS A 30 -1.91 17.99 7.00
N PHE A 31 -2.84 17.19 7.54
CA PHE A 31 -2.86 16.85 8.96
C PHE A 31 -1.55 16.20 9.39
N ILE A 32 -1.06 15.21 8.63
CA ILE A 32 0.23 14.55 8.90
C ILE A 32 1.37 15.58 9.02
N ALA A 33 1.52 16.46 8.03
CA ALA A 33 2.60 17.44 8.03
C ALA A 33 2.49 18.43 9.19
N LYS A 34 1.28 18.91 9.47
CA LYS A 34 1.01 19.80 10.61
C LYS A 34 1.35 19.12 11.94
N THR A 35 0.85 17.91 12.16
CA THR A 35 1.08 17.17 13.41
C THR A 35 2.56 16.81 13.60
N LEU A 36 3.28 16.44 12.55
CA LEU A 36 4.72 16.19 12.65
C LEU A 36 5.52 17.45 13.01
N LEU A 37 5.11 18.61 12.49
CA LEU A 37 5.71 19.89 12.86
C LEU A 37 5.40 20.25 14.32
N GLU A 38 4.14 20.12 14.74
CA GLU A 38 3.69 20.41 16.12
C GLU A 38 4.31 19.49 17.16
N LYS A 39 4.59 18.22 16.79
CA LYS A 39 5.30 17.25 17.63
C LYS A 39 6.84 17.34 17.52
N GLU A 40 7.36 18.35 16.83
CA GLU A 40 8.80 18.56 16.60
C GLU A 40 9.52 17.30 16.07
N ALA A 41 8.85 16.54 15.22
CA ALA A 41 9.32 15.22 14.79
C ALA A 41 10.66 15.27 14.06
N ALA A 42 11.12 16.42 13.57
CA ALA A 42 12.41 16.55 12.91
C ALA A 42 13.59 16.07 13.77
N THR A 43 13.52 16.19 15.09
CA THR A 43 14.64 15.87 16.01
C THR A 43 14.57 14.46 16.62
N VAL A 44 13.46 13.74 16.44
CA VAL A 44 13.28 12.42 17.05
C VAL A 44 13.98 11.32 16.26
N ASP A 45 14.36 10.23 16.93
CA ASP A 45 14.80 9.00 16.25
C ASP A 45 13.64 8.43 15.41
N PRO A 46 13.82 8.22 14.09
CA PRO A 46 12.78 7.64 13.22
C PRO A 46 12.24 6.27 13.67
N LEU A 47 13.02 5.44 14.37
CA LEU A 47 12.52 4.15 14.88
C LEU A 47 12.21 4.20 16.37
N GLY A 48 12.44 5.34 17.03
CA GLY A 48 12.20 5.52 18.45
C GLY A 48 10.73 5.76 18.82
N PRO A 49 10.36 5.57 20.11
CA PRO A 49 8.98 5.69 20.59
C PRO A 49 8.36 7.09 20.41
N LYS A 50 9.20 8.13 20.29
CA LYS A 50 8.76 9.52 20.07
C LYS A 50 8.34 9.81 18.63
N ASN A 51 8.68 8.97 17.64
CA ASN A 51 8.20 9.15 16.28
C ASN A 51 6.71 8.77 16.20
N PRO A 52 5.79 9.70 15.89
CA PRO A 52 4.38 9.35 15.75
C PRO A 52 4.15 8.60 14.44
N LEU A 53 3.27 7.60 14.47
CA LEU A 53 2.75 6.95 13.26
C LEU A 53 1.28 7.35 13.09
N ILE A 54 1.00 8.14 12.06
CA ILE A 54 -0.26 8.86 11.87
C ILE A 54 -1.04 8.20 10.74
N PHE A 55 -2.26 7.74 11.02
CA PHE A 55 -3.21 7.22 10.03
C PHE A 55 -4.32 8.25 9.82
N SER A 56 -4.42 8.84 8.63
CA SER A 56 -5.37 9.92 8.35
C SER A 56 -6.20 9.59 7.10
N ALA A 57 -7.49 9.34 7.31
CA ALA A 57 -8.45 9.02 6.27
C ALA A 57 -8.99 10.29 5.60
N GLY A 58 -9.22 10.22 4.29
CA GLY A 58 -9.78 11.34 3.53
C GLY A 58 -11.14 11.84 4.06
N PRO A 59 -11.54 13.08 3.73
CA PRO A 59 -12.75 13.71 4.28
C PRO A 59 -14.05 12.95 3.94
N PHE A 60 -14.07 12.30 2.78
CA PHE A 60 -15.21 11.52 2.28
C PHE A 60 -15.04 10.00 2.49
N ALA A 61 -14.07 9.58 3.31
CA ALA A 61 -13.87 8.17 3.59
C ALA A 61 -15.11 7.56 4.29
N GLY A 62 -15.42 6.30 3.96
CA GLY A 62 -16.61 5.58 4.42
C GLY A 62 -17.86 5.82 3.56
N SER A 63 -17.72 6.61 2.50
CA SER A 63 -18.81 6.97 1.60
C SER A 63 -18.74 6.23 0.27
N ASN A 64 -19.78 6.40 -0.55
CA ASN A 64 -19.82 5.94 -1.93
C ASN A 64 -19.24 6.94 -2.94
N PHE A 65 -18.57 8.00 -2.48
CA PHE A 65 -17.91 8.95 -3.37
C PHE A 65 -16.70 8.27 -4.04
N SER A 66 -16.62 8.30 -5.37
CA SER A 66 -15.53 7.64 -6.08
C SER A 66 -14.18 8.25 -5.72
N ASN A 67 -13.17 7.40 -5.59
CA ASN A 67 -11.78 7.79 -5.30
C ASN A 67 -11.54 8.41 -3.91
N ALA A 68 -12.54 8.40 -3.04
CA ALA A 68 -12.51 9.12 -1.76
C ALA A 68 -12.04 8.29 -0.55
N ASN A 69 -12.00 6.96 -0.66
CA ASN A 69 -11.65 6.05 0.44
C ASN A 69 -10.12 5.85 0.58
N ARG A 70 -9.35 6.92 0.40
CA ARG A 70 -7.89 6.91 0.48
C ARG A 70 -7.41 7.14 1.91
N LEU A 71 -6.33 6.46 2.26
CA LEU A 71 -5.63 6.57 3.53
C LEU A 71 -4.27 7.22 3.32
N SER A 72 -3.94 8.23 4.11
CA SER A 72 -2.57 8.74 4.22
C SER A 72 -1.96 8.17 5.51
N VAL A 73 -0.77 7.59 5.43
CA VAL A 73 0.01 7.16 6.60
C VAL A 73 1.31 7.97 6.65
N GLY A 74 1.68 8.50 7.80
CA GLY A 74 2.87 9.34 7.89
C GLY A 74 3.59 9.32 9.23
N CYS A 75 4.88 9.64 9.16
CA CYS A 75 5.84 9.65 10.26
C CYS A 75 7.11 10.42 9.83
N LYS A 76 8.11 10.53 10.70
CA LYS A 76 9.50 10.71 10.24
C LYS A 76 9.95 9.40 9.60
N SER A 77 10.43 9.46 8.36
CA SER A 77 10.85 8.26 7.61
C SER A 77 12.21 7.76 8.11
N PRO A 78 12.34 6.48 8.47
CA PRO A 78 13.63 5.90 8.82
C PRO A 78 14.52 5.67 7.59
N LEU A 79 13.94 5.59 6.39
CA LEU A 79 14.69 5.44 5.13
C LEU A 79 15.38 6.75 4.71
N THR A 80 14.72 7.90 4.91
CA THR A 80 15.16 9.19 4.35
C THR A 80 15.52 10.24 5.40
N GLY A 81 15.20 10.00 6.67
CA GLY A 81 15.39 10.95 7.78
C GLY A 81 14.46 12.17 7.77
N GLY A 82 13.67 12.37 6.71
CA GLY A 82 12.73 13.49 6.57
C GLY A 82 11.27 13.14 6.88
N ILE A 83 10.36 14.04 6.53
CA ILE A 83 8.91 13.79 6.57
C ILE A 83 8.52 12.73 5.54
N LYS A 84 7.59 11.84 5.90
CA LYS A 84 6.95 10.95 4.96
C LYS A 84 5.43 10.92 5.08
N GLU A 85 4.78 10.93 3.92
CA GLU A 85 3.42 10.44 3.73
C GLU A 85 3.43 9.35 2.66
N ALA A 86 2.73 8.25 2.93
CA ALA A 86 2.50 7.13 2.03
C ALA A 86 0.99 6.89 1.91
N ASN A 87 0.49 6.80 0.68
CA ASN A 87 -0.93 6.83 0.41
C ASN A 87 -1.43 5.48 -0.11
N ALA A 88 -2.51 4.96 0.48
CA ALA A 88 -3.06 3.66 0.13
C ALA A 88 -4.56 3.73 -0.21
N GLY A 89 -5.01 2.78 -1.03
CA GLY A 89 -6.41 2.46 -1.25
C GLY A 89 -6.91 1.42 -0.25
N GLY A 90 -7.71 0.46 -0.71
CA GLY A 90 -8.23 -0.63 0.10
C GLY A 90 -9.46 -0.26 0.92
N THR A 91 -9.70 -1.03 1.97
CA THR A 91 -10.90 -0.96 2.80
C THR A 91 -10.66 -0.28 4.15
N PHE A 92 -9.40 0.08 4.48
CA PHE A 92 -9.03 0.60 5.80
C PHE A 92 -9.61 1.99 6.09
N ALA A 93 -9.34 2.98 5.22
CA ALA A 93 -9.95 4.31 5.34
C ALA A 93 -11.48 4.25 5.19
N PHE A 94 -12.01 3.32 4.40
CA PHE A 94 -13.44 3.08 4.32
C PHE A 94 -14.04 2.68 5.68
N ALA A 95 -13.42 1.73 6.40
CA ALA A 95 -13.86 1.33 7.73
C ALA A 95 -13.76 2.48 8.75
N LEU A 96 -12.62 3.17 8.83
CA LEU A 96 -12.48 4.39 9.66
C LEU A 96 -13.58 5.42 9.37
N GLY A 97 -13.81 5.65 8.08
CA GLY A 97 -14.96 6.32 7.50
C GLY A 97 -16.27 6.01 8.19
N GLN A 98 -16.68 4.75 8.10
CA GLN A 98 -17.96 4.24 8.60
C GLN A 98 -18.07 4.28 10.13
N LEU A 99 -16.95 4.31 10.85
CA LEU A 99 -16.91 4.53 12.30
C LEU A 99 -16.94 6.03 12.67
N GLY A 100 -17.06 6.93 11.70
CA GLY A 100 -17.05 8.37 11.94
C GLY A 100 -15.67 8.93 12.30
N MET A 101 -14.61 8.16 12.08
CA MET A 101 -13.24 8.50 12.47
C MET A 101 -12.46 9.09 11.29
N ALA A 102 -11.88 10.28 11.46
CA ALA A 102 -10.94 10.88 10.51
C ALA A 102 -9.56 10.19 10.52
N GLY A 103 -9.23 9.45 11.58
CA GLY A 103 -7.92 8.83 11.71
C GLY A 103 -7.53 8.59 13.17
N PHE A 104 -6.27 8.20 13.37
CA PHE A 104 -5.64 8.08 14.67
C PHE A 104 -4.11 8.21 14.58
N THR A 105 -3.47 8.63 15.67
CA THR A 105 -2.02 8.65 15.85
C THR A 105 -1.61 7.58 16.85
N LEU A 106 -0.57 6.80 16.51
CA LEU A 106 0.10 5.89 17.44
C LEU A 106 1.35 6.55 18.02
N ASN A 107 1.32 6.85 19.32
CA ASN A 107 2.43 7.42 20.09
C ASN A 107 3.05 6.36 21.01
N GLY A 108 4.31 6.54 21.39
CA GLY A 108 5.02 5.57 22.22
C GLY A 108 5.32 4.26 21.47
N GLN A 109 5.59 3.23 22.24
CA GLN A 109 5.88 1.87 21.80
C GLN A 109 5.23 0.92 22.80
N SER A 110 4.62 -0.17 22.32
CA SER A 110 4.06 -1.18 23.21
C SER A 110 5.16 -2.07 23.79
N GLU A 111 4.95 -2.59 25.01
CA GLU A 111 5.86 -3.57 25.61
C GLU A 111 5.77 -4.91 24.89
N ASP A 112 4.57 -5.38 24.55
CA ASP A 112 4.36 -6.63 23.80
C ASP A 112 4.05 -6.34 22.32
N TRP A 113 4.17 -7.35 21.47
CA TRP A 113 3.59 -7.29 20.13
C TRP A 113 2.07 -7.38 20.20
N ILE A 114 1.37 -6.42 19.59
CA ILE A 114 -0.08 -6.30 19.72
C ILE A 114 -0.85 -6.23 18.39
N VAL A 115 -2.09 -6.70 18.45
CA VAL A 115 -3.16 -6.42 17.49
C VAL A 115 -4.12 -5.41 18.12
N ILE A 116 -4.28 -4.26 17.47
CA ILE A 116 -5.26 -3.25 17.88
C ILE A 116 -6.59 -3.57 17.19
N HIS A 117 -7.65 -3.83 17.95
CA HIS A 117 -9.00 -4.05 17.40
C HIS A 117 -9.91 -2.87 17.73
N ILE A 118 -10.42 -2.23 16.68
CA ILE A 118 -11.34 -1.09 16.73
C ILE A 118 -12.73 -1.61 16.33
N PRO A 119 -13.60 -1.91 17.31
CA PRO A 119 -14.93 -2.42 17.02
C PRO A 119 -15.87 -1.30 16.56
N LYS A 120 -16.99 -1.65 15.92
CA LYS A 120 -18.00 -0.67 15.55
C LYS A 120 -18.77 -0.11 16.76
N GLU A 121 -18.76 -0.86 17.86
CA GLU A 121 -19.40 -0.56 19.14
C GLU A 121 -18.50 -1.09 20.27
N GLY A 122 -18.44 -0.37 21.40
CA GLY A 122 -17.59 -0.73 22.54
C GLY A 122 -16.20 -0.10 22.50
N SER A 123 -15.31 -0.61 23.36
CA SER A 123 -13.96 -0.06 23.55
C SER A 123 -12.94 -0.72 22.62
N ILE A 124 -11.95 0.06 22.19
CA ILE A 124 -10.77 -0.46 21.47
C ILE A 124 -10.01 -1.42 22.39
N THR A 125 -9.55 -2.55 21.85
CA THR A 125 -8.79 -3.54 22.59
C THR A 125 -7.39 -3.74 22.00
N PHE A 126 -6.45 -4.12 22.87
CA PHE A 126 -5.06 -4.39 22.52
C PHE A 126 -4.76 -5.84 22.88
N ASN A 127 -4.69 -6.71 21.87
CA ASN A 127 -4.55 -8.15 22.04
C ASN A 127 -3.13 -8.59 21.72
N LYS A 128 -2.61 -9.63 22.38
CA LYS A 128 -1.30 -10.20 22.03
C LYS A 128 -1.26 -10.69 20.57
N ALA A 129 -0.10 -10.56 19.94
CA ALA A 129 0.09 -10.86 18.53
C ALA A 129 1.13 -11.95 18.23
N ASP A 130 1.61 -12.68 19.24
CA ASP A 130 2.68 -13.68 19.09
C ASP A 130 2.40 -14.70 17.98
N GLU A 131 1.14 -15.12 17.83
CA GLU A 131 0.71 -16.09 16.81
C GLU A 131 0.90 -15.60 15.35
N TYR A 132 1.05 -14.30 15.13
CA TYR A 132 1.16 -13.69 13.81
C TYR A 132 2.59 -13.34 13.40
N LEU A 133 3.54 -13.33 14.34
CA LEU A 133 4.92 -12.90 14.09
C LEU A 133 5.63 -13.84 13.11
N GLY A 134 6.48 -13.26 12.25
CA GLY A 134 7.22 -13.96 11.19
C GLY A 134 6.37 -14.42 10.00
N LYS A 135 5.03 -14.30 10.08
CA LYS A 135 4.13 -14.74 9.01
C LYS A 135 3.95 -13.67 7.94
N GLY A 136 3.82 -14.12 6.70
CA GLY A 136 3.51 -13.29 5.54
C GLY A 136 2.13 -12.62 5.65
N ASN A 137 1.95 -11.51 4.95
CA ASN A 137 0.72 -10.72 4.98
C ASN A 137 -0.52 -11.55 4.62
N PHE A 138 -0.43 -12.45 3.63
CA PHE A 138 -1.59 -13.25 3.21
C PHE A 138 -2.03 -14.23 4.30
N GLU A 139 -1.08 -14.89 4.97
CA GLU A 139 -1.38 -15.78 6.09
C GLU A 139 -1.99 -15.02 7.27
N VAL A 140 -1.41 -13.87 7.63
CA VAL A 140 -1.92 -13.02 8.71
C VAL A 140 -3.33 -12.51 8.40
N ALA A 141 -3.58 -12.07 7.16
CA ALA A 141 -4.90 -11.62 6.73
C ALA A 141 -5.95 -12.73 6.86
N ARG A 142 -5.62 -13.95 6.42
CA ARG A 142 -6.50 -15.12 6.59
C ARG A 142 -6.80 -15.37 8.07
N MET A 143 -5.77 -15.46 8.92
CA MET A 143 -5.94 -15.72 10.36
C MET A 143 -6.79 -14.64 11.05
N LEU A 144 -6.61 -13.37 10.69
CA LEU A 144 -7.40 -12.26 11.24
C LEU A 144 -8.85 -12.31 10.75
N HIS A 145 -9.11 -12.67 9.50
CA HIS A 145 -10.48 -12.88 9.01
C HIS A 145 -11.15 -14.10 9.63
N ASP A 146 -10.42 -15.19 9.87
CA ASP A 146 -10.94 -16.37 10.58
C ASP A 146 -11.36 -15.99 12.02
N LYS A 147 -10.62 -15.11 12.68
CA LYS A 147 -10.85 -14.67 14.07
C LYS A 147 -11.93 -13.60 14.22
N TYR A 148 -11.90 -12.56 13.39
CA TYR A 148 -12.77 -11.38 13.51
C TYR A 148 -13.91 -11.36 12.49
N GLY A 149 -13.94 -12.33 11.58
CA GLY A 149 -14.91 -12.44 10.50
C GLY A 149 -14.59 -11.57 9.28
N ASP A 150 -15.44 -11.69 8.26
CA ASP A 150 -15.22 -11.02 6.97
C ASP A 150 -15.53 -9.52 6.99
N LYS A 151 -16.27 -9.01 7.98
CA LYS A 151 -16.71 -7.61 8.04
C LYS A 151 -15.71 -6.67 8.71
N VAL A 152 -14.42 -6.96 8.58
CA VAL A 152 -13.33 -6.11 9.04
C VAL A 152 -12.45 -5.64 7.88
N SER A 153 -11.70 -4.58 8.12
CA SER A 153 -10.59 -4.12 7.30
C SER A 153 -9.30 -4.25 8.11
N LEU A 154 -8.22 -4.64 7.46
CA LEU A 154 -6.94 -4.91 8.13
C LEU A 154 -5.88 -3.91 7.68
N GLY A 155 -5.01 -3.50 8.60
CA GLY A 155 -3.72 -2.88 8.35
C GLY A 155 -2.64 -3.73 9.02
N ILE A 156 -1.71 -4.27 8.24
CA ILE A 156 -0.79 -5.34 8.68
C ILE A 156 0.65 -4.83 8.59
N CYS A 157 1.39 -5.01 9.69
CA CYS A 157 2.84 -4.91 9.70
C CYS A 157 3.42 -6.20 9.13
N SER A 158 4.22 -6.07 8.09
CA SER A 158 4.79 -7.20 7.37
C SER A 158 5.96 -7.83 8.14
N PRO A 159 6.40 -9.05 7.81
CA PRO A 159 7.57 -9.66 8.43
C PRO A 159 8.84 -8.80 8.28
N VAL A 160 8.95 -8.02 7.19
CA VAL A 160 10.05 -7.07 6.97
C VAL A 160 9.95 -5.87 7.92
N GLY A 161 8.74 -5.40 8.21
CA GLY A 161 8.49 -4.36 9.20
C GLY A 161 8.86 -4.82 10.62
N GLU A 162 8.61 -6.09 10.96
CA GLU A 162 8.89 -6.65 12.29
C GLU A 162 10.34 -6.52 12.73
N TYR A 163 11.27 -6.73 11.79
CA TYR A 163 12.69 -6.62 12.06
C TYR A 163 13.30 -5.25 11.73
N GLY A 164 12.48 -4.27 11.33
CA GLY A 164 12.88 -2.89 11.07
C GLY A 164 13.44 -2.64 9.66
N GLY A 165 13.09 -3.43 8.66
CA GLY A 165 13.51 -3.21 7.27
C GLY A 165 12.96 -1.89 6.70
N LEU A 166 13.85 -1.02 6.21
CA LEU A 166 13.52 0.36 5.83
C LEU A 166 12.67 0.48 4.55
N MET A 167 12.58 -0.58 3.75
CA MET A 167 11.65 -0.68 2.62
C MET A 167 10.26 -1.21 3.00
N ALA A 168 10.02 -1.55 4.27
CA ALA A 168 8.73 -2.05 4.72
C ALA A 168 7.63 -0.99 4.62
N GLY A 169 6.50 -1.39 4.03
CA GLY A 169 5.25 -0.65 4.04
C GLY A 169 4.24 -1.21 5.04
N ILE A 170 3.04 -0.66 5.02
CA ILE A 170 1.89 -1.19 5.76
C ILE A 170 0.83 -1.64 4.76
N SER A 171 0.47 -2.91 4.85
CA SER A 171 -0.44 -3.56 3.91
C SER A 171 -1.89 -3.51 4.38
N PHE A 172 -2.79 -3.15 3.48
CA PHE A 172 -4.22 -3.01 3.72
C PHE A 172 -5.01 -3.92 2.81
N THR A 173 -6.11 -4.46 3.33
CA THR A 173 -7.02 -5.30 2.56
C THR A 173 -7.74 -4.52 1.45
N ASP A 174 -7.86 -5.12 0.27
CA ASP A 174 -8.77 -4.70 -0.79
C ASP A 174 -10.20 -5.25 -0.56
N PRO A 175 -11.18 -4.96 -1.45
CA PRO A 175 -12.54 -5.45 -1.28
C PRO A 175 -12.69 -6.98 -1.24
N GLU A 176 -11.76 -7.73 -1.84
CA GLU A 176 -11.70 -9.20 -1.86
C GLU A 176 -10.82 -9.75 -0.73
N LYS A 177 -10.44 -8.91 0.23
CA LYS A 177 -9.69 -9.26 1.46
C LYS A 177 -8.21 -9.54 1.22
N ARG A 178 -7.65 -9.21 0.05
CA ARG A 178 -6.21 -9.34 -0.21
C ARG A 178 -5.44 -8.20 0.42
N PRO A 179 -4.39 -8.44 1.21
CA PRO A 179 -3.59 -7.40 1.85
C PRO A 179 -2.58 -6.76 0.88
N THR A 180 -3.01 -6.35 -0.31
CA THR A 180 -2.12 -5.91 -1.40
C THR A 180 -2.17 -4.40 -1.66
N ARG A 181 -2.97 -3.64 -0.88
CA ARG A 181 -3.00 -2.18 -0.95
C ARG A 181 -2.04 -1.62 0.07
N ILE A 182 -0.94 -1.02 -0.36
CA ILE A 182 0.16 -0.74 0.55
C ILE A 182 0.44 0.77 0.69
N ALA A 183 0.64 1.22 1.93
CA ALA A 183 1.38 2.45 2.19
C ALA A 183 2.87 2.10 2.17
N ALA A 184 3.45 2.12 0.96
CA ALA A 184 4.71 1.41 0.69
C ALA A 184 5.97 2.17 1.14
N ARG A 185 6.10 3.41 0.67
CA ARG A 185 7.40 4.06 0.58
C ARG A 185 7.84 4.67 1.91
N GLY A 186 9.16 4.77 2.10
CA GLY A 186 9.78 5.56 3.17
C GLY A 186 9.76 4.89 4.55
N GLY A 187 9.61 3.56 4.61
CA GLY A 187 9.78 2.79 5.84
C GLY A 187 8.69 2.97 6.88
N VAL A 188 7.46 3.33 6.49
CA VAL A 188 6.33 3.45 7.42
C VAL A 188 6.00 2.12 8.10
N GLY A 189 6.24 0.99 7.44
CA GLY A 189 6.10 -0.35 8.00
C GLY A 189 7.13 -0.65 9.09
N ALA A 190 8.36 -0.17 8.93
CA ALA A 190 9.40 -0.28 9.96
C ALA A 190 9.03 0.53 11.22
N VAL A 191 8.40 1.69 11.08
CA VAL A 191 7.89 2.48 12.21
C VAL A 191 6.72 1.77 12.90
N MET A 192 5.84 1.11 12.15
CA MET A 192 4.77 0.28 12.75
C MET A 192 5.37 -0.90 13.53
N GLY A 193 6.40 -1.54 12.99
CA GLY A 193 7.11 -2.62 13.65
C GLY A 193 7.89 -2.16 14.88
N SER A 194 8.56 -1.00 14.82
CA SER A 194 9.26 -0.45 15.98
C SER A 194 8.31 -0.12 17.13
N LYS A 195 7.04 0.16 16.83
CA LYS A 195 5.97 0.35 17.82
C LYS A 195 5.41 -0.94 18.40
N ARG A 196 5.86 -2.11 17.91
CA ARG A 196 5.36 -3.46 18.24
C ARG A 196 3.87 -3.64 17.92
N VAL A 197 3.39 -3.03 16.85
CA VAL A 197 2.00 -3.23 16.38
C VAL A 197 2.02 -4.15 15.17
N LYS A 198 1.55 -5.38 15.33
CA LYS A 198 1.54 -6.37 14.24
C LYS A 198 0.37 -6.15 13.29
N ALA A 199 -0.79 -5.80 13.80
CA ALA A 199 -1.96 -5.53 12.97
C ALA A 199 -2.94 -4.56 13.63
N ILE A 200 -3.75 -3.92 12.80
CA ILE A 200 -4.88 -3.08 13.19
C ILE A 200 -6.11 -3.62 12.47
N VAL A 201 -7.11 -4.04 13.24
CA VAL A 201 -8.36 -4.62 12.75
C VAL A 201 -9.47 -3.61 13.01
N ILE A 202 -10.19 -3.21 11.97
CA ILE A 202 -11.26 -2.23 12.08
C ILE A 202 -12.55 -2.83 11.56
N GLU A 203 -13.60 -2.85 12.38
CA GLU A 203 -14.91 -3.29 11.92
C GLU A 203 -15.54 -2.31 10.94
N ARG A 204 -16.20 -2.86 9.92
CA ARG A 204 -17.00 -2.08 8.96
C ARG A 204 -18.38 -1.82 9.54
N ASN A 205 -18.90 -0.62 9.27
CA ASN A 205 -20.21 -0.19 9.74
C ASN A 205 -21.05 0.37 8.57
N LYS A 206 -21.94 1.33 8.82
CA LYS A 206 -22.75 1.99 7.81
C LYS A 206 -22.05 3.23 7.26
N MET A 207 -22.45 3.64 6.06
CA MET A 207 -22.02 4.91 5.49
C MET A 207 -22.32 6.08 6.45
N PRO A 208 -21.41 7.04 6.63
CA PRO A 208 -21.64 8.22 7.45
C PRO A 208 -22.88 9.02 7.02
N GLU A 209 -23.47 9.72 7.98
CA GLU A 209 -24.57 10.64 7.71
C GLU A 209 -24.03 11.98 7.19
N PHE A 210 -24.69 12.52 6.17
CA PHE A 210 -24.35 13.80 5.56
C PHE A 210 -25.46 14.81 5.87
N SER A 211 -25.07 16.03 6.27
CA SER A 211 -26.00 17.11 6.61
C SER A 211 -26.98 17.44 5.48
N ASP A 212 -26.54 17.32 4.22
CA ASP A 212 -27.39 17.43 3.04
C ASP A 212 -27.20 16.21 2.12
N LYS A 213 -27.93 15.13 2.44
CA LYS A 213 -27.90 13.87 1.69
C LYS A 213 -28.30 14.06 0.21
N LYS A 214 -29.24 14.96 -0.10
CA LYS A 214 -29.72 15.18 -1.47
C LYS A 214 -28.63 15.84 -2.31
N LYS A 215 -27.99 16.88 -1.79
CA LYS A 215 -26.85 17.54 -2.45
C LYS A 215 -25.67 16.59 -2.61
N TYR A 216 -25.32 15.86 -1.55
CA TYR A 216 -24.25 14.86 -1.60
C TYR A 216 -24.49 13.82 -2.71
N MET A 217 -25.66 13.19 -2.74
CA MET A 217 -25.98 12.21 -3.78
C MET A 217 -26.04 12.84 -5.19
N GLY A 218 -26.45 14.10 -5.29
CA GLY A 218 -26.34 14.89 -6.52
C GLY A 218 -24.89 15.03 -7.00
N SER A 219 -23.97 15.37 -6.09
CA SER A 219 -22.53 15.48 -6.38
C SER A 219 -21.91 14.14 -6.78
N VAL A 220 -22.27 13.04 -6.12
CA VAL A 220 -21.81 11.69 -6.52
C VAL A 220 -22.21 11.37 -7.96
N LYS A 221 -23.47 11.64 -8.32
CA LYS A 221 -23.97 11.41 -9.70
C LYS A 221 -23.29 12.33 -10.71
N ALA A 222 -23.11 13.61 -10.38
CA ALA A 222 -22.46 14.57 -11.26
C ALA A 222 -20.99 14.18 -11.51
N TYR A 223 -20.26 13.82 -10.45
CA TYR A 223 -18.87 13.37 -10.57
C TYR A 223 -18.75 12.05 -11.34
N GLY A 224 -19.67 11.10 -11.13
CA GLY A 224 -19.72 9.86 -11.92
C GLY A 224 -19.87 10.13 -13.42
N LYS A 225 -20.78 11.03 -13.81
CA LYS A 225 -20.92 11.44 -15.22
C LYS A 225 -19.64 12.06 -15.79
N MET A 226 -18.91 12.84 -14.99
CA MET A 226 -17.62 13.41 -15.41
C MET A 226 -16.59 12.31 -15.65
N LEU A 227 -16.50 11.31 -14.76
CA LEU A 227 -15.59 10.18 -14.94
C LEU A 227 -15.95 9.31 -16.15
N ASP A 228 -17.24 9.12 -16.42
CA ASP A 228 -17.70 8.25 -17.52
C ASP A 228 -17.39 8.82 -18.91
N VAL A 229 -17.34 10.14 -19.05
CA VAL A 229 -17.05 10.81 -20.34
C VAL A 229 -15.58 11.18 -20.52
N ASP A 230 -14.74 10.98 -19.51
CA ASP A 230 -13.33 11.34 -19.55
C ASP A 230 -12.48 10.26 -20.25
N PRO A 231 -11.80 10.56 -21.38
CA PRO A 231 -11.01 9.58 -22.11
C PRO A 231 -9.81 9.01 -21.34
N ALA A 232 -9.21 9.79 -20.44
CA ALA A 232 -8.10 9.31 -19.62
C ALA A 232 -8.59 8.27 -18.61
N ILE A 233 -9.76 8.49 -18.01
CA ILE A 233 -10.39 7.52 -17.09
C ILE A 233 -10.76 6.23 -17.81
N ASP A 234 -11.29 6.30 -19.04
CA ASP A 234 -11.56 5.11 -19.84
C ASP A 234 -10.28 4.30 -20.15
N ASN A 235 -9.17 4.98 -20.46
CA ASN A 235 -7.87 4.33 -20.64
C ASN A 235 -7.36 3.66 -19.36
N PHE A 236 -7.44 4.34 -18.21
CA PHE A 236 -7.08 3.75 -16.92
C PHE A 236 -7.95 2.53 -16.58
N ARG A 237 -9.25 2.57 -16.89
CA ARG A 237 -10.15 1.44 -16.67
C ARG A 237 -9.80 0.24 -17.54
N LYS A 238 -9.36 0.47 -18.78
CA LYS A 238 -9.03 -0.59 -19.75
C LYS A 238 -7.65 -1.18 -19.52
N LEU A 239 -6.65 -0.33 -19.30
CA LEU A 239 -5.23 -0.69 -19.36
C LEU A 239 -4.52 -0.59 -18.00
N GLY A 240 -5.21 -0.09 -16.98
CA GLY A 240 -4.61 0.20 -15.68
C GLY A 240 -3.49 1.23 -15.76
N THR A 241 -2.66 1.30 -14.73
CA THR A 241 -1.48 2.17 -14.74
C THR A 241 -0.40 1.66 -15.70
N ALA A 242 -0.38 0.37 -16.03
CA ALA A 242 0.59 -0.25 -16.94
C ALA A 242 0.66 0.40 -18.33
N MET A 243 -0.37 1.13 -18.78
CA MET A 243 -0.30 1.96 -19.99
C MET A 243 0.81 3.02 -19.97
N VAL A 244 1.25 3.44 -18.78
CA VAL A 244 2.38 4.35 -18.62
C VAL A 244 3.67 3.66 -19.09
N GLY A 245 3.79 2.33 -18.97
CA GLY A 245 4.88 1.55 -19.53
C GLY A 245 4.95 1.63 -21.05
N ASP A 246 3.80 1.50 -21.73
CA ASP A 246 3.73 1.65 -23.20
C ASP A 246 4.24 3.03 -23.65
N PHE A 247 3.82 4.08 -22.93
CA PHE A 247 4.23 5.45 -23.21
C PHE A 247 5.72 5.68 -22.94
N THR A 248 6.19 5.30 -21.74
CA THR A 248 7.57 5.55 -21.30
C THR A 248 8.60 4.77 -22.11
N ASN A 249 8.31 3.52 -22.50
CA ASN A 249 9.19 2.77 -23.39
C ASN A 249 9.34 3.47 -24.76
N LYS A 250 8.23 4.01 -25.29
CA LYS A 250 8.19 4.70 -26.59
C LYS A 250 8.96 6.02 -26.58
N VAL A 251 8.90 6.80 -25.50
CA VAL A 251 9.55 8.12 -25.41
C VAL A 251 10.97 8.07 -24.86
N GLY A 252 11.49 6.89 -24.52
CA GLY A 252 12.82 6.75 -23.93
C GLY A 252 12.90 7.15 -22.45
N GLY A 253 11.80 7.00 -21.71
CA GLY A 253 11.69 7.34 -20.28
C GLY A 253 11.41 6.16 -19.35
N LEU A 254 11.52 4.91 -19.82
CA LEU A 254 11.30 3.71 -19.02
C LEU A 254 12.59 3.32 -18.27
N PRO A 255 12.59 3.19 -16.93
CA PRO A 255 13.73 2.68 -16.18
C PRO A 255 14.14 1.29 -16.69
N THR A 256 15.34 1.17 -17.25
CA THR A 256 15.84 -0.09 -17.83
C THR A 256 17.26 -0.36 -17.36
N ARG A 257 17.47 -1.55 -16.78
CA ARG A 257 18.77 -2.03 -16.25
C ARG A 257 19.47 -0.98 -15.36
N ASN A 258 18.93 -0.78 -14.16
CA ASN A 258 19.34 0.24 -13.20
C ASN A 258 19.44 1.65 -13.80
N PHE A 259 18.39 2.08 -14.51
CA PHE A 259 18.32 3.38 -15.21
C PHE A 259 19.44 3.65 -16.23
N SER A 260 20.23 2.66 -16.64
CA SER A 260 21.29 2.82 -17.65
C SER A 260 20.73 3.07 -19.07
N ALA A 261 19.47 2.69 -19.31
CA ALA A 261 18.74 2.97 -20.54
C ALA A 261 17.29 3.41 -20.28
N GLY A 262 16.69 4.08 -21.28
CA GLY A 262 15.31 4.59 -21.24
C GLY A 262 14.28 3.74 -21.99
N THR A 263 14.69 2.61 -22.56
CA THR A 263 13.85 1.73 -23.40
C THR A 263 14.29 0.28 -23.18
N LEU A 264 13.35 -0.63 -22.95
CA LEU A 264 13.61 -2.07 -22.79
C LEU A 264 13.56 -2.81 -24.13
N VAL A 265 12.61 -2.42 -24.99
CA VAL A 265 12.41 -3.02 -26.32
C VAL A 265 12.38 -1.91 -27.36
N GLY A 266 13.29 -1.98 -28.33
CA GLY A 266 13.36 -1.06 -29.45
C GLY A 266 12.14 -1.18 -30.38
N LYS A 267 11.93 -0.16 -31.21
CA LYS A 267 10.77 -0.08 -32.13
C LYS A 267 10.61 -1.31 -33.03
N ASP A 268 11.73 -1.90 -33.44
CA ASP A 268 11.78 -2.99 -34.42
C ASP A 268 12.11 -4.36 -33.77
N GLU A 269 12.17 -4.43 -32.43
CA GLU A 269 12.62 -5.63 -31.68
C GLU A 269 11.45 -6.51 -31.19
N GLY A 270 10.21 -6.06 -31.37
CA GLY A 270 9.00 -6.80 -30.99
C GLY A 270 8.10 -6.05 -30.01
N PRO A 271 7.08 -6.72 -29.44
CA PRO A 271 6.15 -6.08 -28.52
C PRO A 271 6.79 -5.84 -27.15
N PHE A 272 6.56 -4.66 -26.58
CA PHE A 272 6.83 -4.40 -25.17
C PHE A 272 5.79 -5.11 -24.29
N LYS A 273 6.19 -6.23 -23.68
CA LYS A 273 5.27 -7.11 -22.94
C LYS A 273 4.88 -6.61 -21.54
N LEU A 274 5.67 -5.72 -20.96
CA LEU A 274 5.39 -5.10 -19.65
C LEU A 274 4.45 -3.87 -19.77
N GLY A 275 3.92 -3.61 -20.96
CA GLY A 275 2.99 -2.53 -21.23
C GLY A 275 1.53 -2.91 -21.00
N GLY A 276 0.69 -1.92 -20.76
CA GLY A 276 -0.74 -2.09 -20.49
C GLY A 276 -1.49 -2.78 -21.63
N GLN A 277 -1.13 -2.55 -22.88
CA GLN A 277 -1.75 -3.24 -24.02
C GLN A 277 -1.53 -4.76 -23.99
N TYR A 278 -0.29 -5.19 -23.77
CA TYR A 278 0.06 -6.60 -23.72
C TYR A 278 -0.55 -7.27 -22.49
N ILE A 279 -0.35 -6.68 -21.31
CA ILE A 279 -0.87 -7.21 -20.04
C ILE A 279 -2.40 -7.34 -20.10
N ARG A 280 -3.09 -6.32 -20.61
CA ARG A 280 -4.56 -6.37 -20.76
C ARG A 280 -5.00 -7.56 -21.61
N LYS A 281 -4.39 -7.74 -22.79
CA LYS A 281 -4.73 -8.81 -23.72
C LYS A 281 -4.50 -10.18 -23.07
N THR A 282 -3.30 -10.40 -22.54
CA THR A 282 -2.91 -11.66 -21.90
C THR A 282 -3.81 -11.99 -20.71
N ASN A 283 -4.12 -10.99 -19.87
CA ASN A 283 -4.94 -11.22 -18.69
C ASN A 283 -6.39 -11.58 -19.06
N LEU A 284 -6.97 -10.95 -20.10
CA LEU A 284 -8.28 -11.34 -20.61
C LEU A 284 -8.29 -12.77 -21.16
N GLU A 285 -7.27 -13.14 -21.95
CA GLU A 285 -7.16 -14.48 -22.55
C GLU A 285 -7.07 -15.57 -21.49
N ARG A 286 -6.50 -15.25 -20.33
CA ARG A 286 -6.33 -16.14 -19.17
C ARG A 286 -7.48 -16.07 -18.15
N GLY A 287 -8.51 -15.25 -18.40
CA GLY A 287 -9.66 -15.14 -17.51
C GLY A 287 -9.45 -14.29 -16.25
N GLY A 288 -8.36 -13.51 -16.17
CA GLY A 288 -8.15 -12.56 -15.09
C GLY A 288 -9.01 -11.28 -15.22
N GLU A 289 -9.05 -10.49 -14.15
CA GLU A 289 -9.84 -9.24 -14.12
C GLU A 289 -8.99 -8.04 -14.53
N THR A 290 -9.33 -7.39 -15.64
CA THR A 290 -8.61 -6.18 -16.09
C THR A 290 -9.21 -4.87 -15.57
N THR A 291 -10.31 -4.92 -14.82
CA THR A 291 -10.98 -3.74 -14.26
C THR A 291 -11.47 -4.04 -12.86
N HIS A 292 -10.67 -3.62 -11.88
CA HIS A 292 -10.89 -3.92 -10.48
C HIS A 292 -10.89 -2.62 -9.65
N ALA A 293 -11.81 -2.50 -8.71
CA ALA A 293 -11.89 -1.36 -7.81
C ALA A 293 -10.94 -1.56 -6.62
N CYS A 294 -9.82 -0.83 -6.58
CA CYS A 294 -8.86 -0.97 -5.47
C CYS A 294 -9.42 -0.62 -4.08
N MET A 295 -10.61 -0.03 -4.01
CA MET A 295 -11.34 0.32 -2.80
C MET A 295 -12.85 0.42 -3.08
N PRO A 296 -13.71 0.27 -2.07
CA PRO A 296 -15.16 0.42 -2.24
C PRO A 296 -15.55 1.76 -2.88
N GLY A 297 -16.49 1.72 -3.83
CA GLY A 297 -17.05 2.92 -4.49
C GLY A 297 -16.20 3.54 -5.61
N CYS A 298 -14.99 3.05 -5.87
CA CYS A 298 -14.16 3.56 -6.97
C CYS A 298 -14.78 3.22 -8.35
N MET A 299 -15.13 4.26 -9.12
CA MET A 299 -15.70 4.15 -10.47
C MET A 299 -14.63 4.11 -11.58
N ILE A 300 -13.37 4.45 -11.26
CA ILE A 300 -12.26 4.37 -12.22
C ILE A 300 -11.93 2.91 -12.51
N LYS A 301 -11.77 2.10 -11.45
CA LYS A 301 -11.44 0.67 -11.54
C LYS A 301 -10.18 0.37 -12.37
N CYS A 302 -9.10 1.08 -12.06
CA CYS A 302 -7.81 0.98 -12.76
C CYS A 302 -6.94 -0.22 -12.33
N SER A 303 -7.31 -0.92 -11.26
CA SER A 303 -6.56 -2.07 -10.78
C SER A 303 -6.89 -3.30 -11.63
N ASN A 304 -6.09 -4.36 -11.51
CA ASN A 304 -6.29 -5.64 -12.15
C ASN A 304 -6.04 -6.78 -11.14
N ILE A 305 -6.59 -7.95 -11.45
CA ILE A 305 -6.26 -9.24 -10.85
C ILE A 305 -5.65 -10.06 -11.98
N TYR A 306 -4.34 -10.28 -11.92
CA TYR A 306 -3.57 -10.91 -12.99
C TYR A 306 -3.61 -12.42 -12.85
N ALA A 307 -3.95 -13.12 -13.93
CA ALA A 307 -4.04 -14.57 -13.98
C ALA A 307 -2.82 -15.21 -14.64
N ASP A 308 -2.42 -16.38 -14.11
CA ASP A 308 -1.45 -17.26 -14.76
C ASP A 308 -2.05 -17.93 -16.01
N LYS A 309 -1.21 -18.69 -16.72
CA LYS A 309 -1.60 -19.41 -17.94
C LYS A 309 -2.72 -20.44 -17.73
N ASP A 310 -2.92 -20.92 -16.50
CA ASP A 310 -3.90 -21.94 -16.14
C ASP A 310 -5.20 -21.30 -15.62
N GLY A 311 -5.25 -19.96 -15.57
CA GLY A 311 -6.40 -19.17 -15.16
C GLY A 311 -6.51 -18.93 -13.65
N ASN A 312 -5.49 -19.30 -12.88
CA ASN A 312 -5.45 -19.01 -11.45
C ASN A 312 -4.98 -17.58 -11.22
N GLU A 313 -5.49 -16.94 -10.16
CA GLU A 313 -4.96 -15.65 -9.71
C GLU A 313 -3.48 -15.80 -9.33
N LEU A 314 -2.62 -15.03 -10.02
CA LEU A 314 -1.18 -15.01 -9.78
C LEU A 314 -0.76 -13.83 -8.91
N CYS A 315 -1.30 -12.65 -9.16
CA CYS A 315 -0.98 -11.44 -8.40
C CYS A 315 -2.04 -10.36 -8.62
N SER A 316 -2.25 -9.51 -7.61
CA SER A 316 -3.13 -8.33 -7.70
C SER A 316 -2.59 -7.19 -6.86
N PRO A 317 -2.32 -5.99 -7.42
CA PRO A 317 -2.32 -5.61 -8.83
C PRO A 317 -0.95 -5.66 -9.53
N MET A 318 -0.96 -5.70 -10.87
CA MET A 318 0.19 -5.34 -11.71
C MET A 318 0.15 -3.84 -12.03
N GLU A 319 0.89 -3.05 -11.26
CA GLU A 319 0.99 -1.59 -11.42
C GLU A 319 2.25 -1.19 -12.20
N TYR A 320 2.21 -0.05 -12.89
CA TYR A 320 3.32 0.47 -13.69
C TYR A 320 4.64 0.53 -12.92
N GLU A 321 4.63 1.03 -11.69
CA GLU A 321 5.87 1.19 -10.92
C GLU A 321 6.54 -0.15 -10.61
N THR A 322 5.75 -1.19 -10.31
CA THR A 322 6.28 -2.54 -10.11
C THR A 322 6.82 -3.12 -11.43
N LEU A 323 6.07 -2.98 -12.52
CA LEU A 323 6.52 -3.38 -13.86
C LEU A 323 7.80 -2.66 -14.29
N GLY A 324 7.95 -1.40 -13.91
CA GLY A 324 9.13 -0.59 -14.18
C GLY A 324 10.32 -1.01 -13.33
N LEU A 325 10.17 -1.08 -12.00
CA LEU A 325 11.31 -1.22 -11.09
C LEU A 325 11.69 -2.68 -10.81
N ILE A 326 10.72 -3.59 -10.68
CA ILE A 326 11.01 -5.03 -10.58
C ILE A 326 11.17 -5.62 -11.99
N GLY A 327 10.45 -5.10 -12.98
CA GLY A 327 10.55 -5.61 -14.35
C GLY A 327 11.72 -5.01 -15.14
N SER A 328 11.46 -3.94 -15.89
CA SER A 328 12.42 -3.41 -16.87
C SER A 328 13.73 -2.93 -16.25
N ASN A 329 13.68 -2.33 -15.06
CA ASN A 329 14.87 -1.85 -14.34
C ASN A 329 15.79 -3.01 -13.91
N CYS A 330 15.24 -4.20 -13.69
CA CYS A 330 16.01 -5.40 -13.42
C CYS A 330 16.24 -6.25 -14.69
N GLY A 331 15.82 -5.76 -15.85
CA GLY A 331 16.02 -6.41 -17.16
C GLY A 331 15.03 -7.52 -17.49
N LEU A 332 13.97 -7.72 -16.71
CA LEU A 332 12.94 -8.71 -17.02
C LEU A 332 12.09 -8.27 -18.20
N THR A 333 11.68 -9.23 -19.03
CA THR A 333 10.82 -8.98 -20.21
C THR A 333 9.47 -9.71 -20.16
N ASP A 334 9.31 -10.67 -19.24
CA ASP A 334 8.08 -11.45 -19.12
C ASP A 334 7.21 -10.93 -17.95
N PRO A 335 5.94 -10.56 -18.19
CA PRO A 335 5.05 -10.13 -17.12
C PRO A 335 4.77 -11.21 -16.07
N ASP A 336 4.88 -12.51 -16.40
CA ASP A 336 4.66 -13.60 -15.43
C ASP A 336 5.77 -13.65 -14.38
N ASP A 337 7.01 -13.36 -14.78
CA ASP A 337 8.14 -13.30 -13.84
C ASP A 337 7.99 -12.12 -12.88
N VAL A 338 7.59 -10.95 -13.41
CA VAL A 338 7.29 -9.78 -12.57
C VAL A 338 6.12 -10.06 -11.63
N ALA A 339 5.07 -10.75 -12.12
CA ALA A 339 3.90 -11.07 -11.30
C ALA A 339 4.24 -11.99 -10.13
N ARG A 340 5.08 -13.02 -10.33
CA ARG A 340 5.55 -13.91 -9.25
C ARG A 340 6.35 -13.15 -8.20
N LEU A 341 7.30 -12.32 -8.63
CA LEU A 341 8.11 -11.51 -7.72
C LEU A 341 7.26 -10.48 -6.96
N ASN A 342 6.26 -9.90 -7.62
CA ASN A 342 5.31 -8.97 -7.01
C ASN A 342 4.41 -9.65 -5.98
N ASP A 343 3.95 -10.87 -6.23
CA ASP A 343 3.17 -11.64 -5.25
C ASP A 343 3.97 -11.87 -3.95
N VAL A 344 5.23 -12.26 -4.09
CA VAL A 344 6.16 -12.39 -2.95
C VAL A 344 6.38 -11.03 -2.27
N ALA A 345 6.59 -9.96 -3.02
CA ALA A 345 6.76 -8.61 -2.46
C ALA A 345 5.51 -8.11 -1.70
N ASN A 346 4.31 -8.44 -2.19
CA ASN A 346 3.04 -8.17 -1.51
C ASN A 346 2.94 -8.94 -0.18
N ASP A 347 3.33 -10.21 -0.17
CA ASP A 347 3.34 -11.02 1.04
C ASP A 347 4.35 -10.50 2.08
N LEU A 348 5.51 -10.03 1.62
CA LEU A 348 6.53 -9.38 2.43
C LEU A 348 6.21 -7.93 2.81
N GLY A 349 5.18 -7.34 2.19
CA GLY A 349 4.74 -5.96 2.44
C GLY A 349 5.85 -4.92 2.23
N VAL A 350 6.60 -5.04 1.14
CA VAL A 350 7.71 -4.13 0.82
C VAL A 350 7.38 -3.19 -0.34
N ASP A 351 8.04 -2.03 -0.38
CA ASP A 351 7.99 -1.11 -1.51
C ASP A 351 8.67 -1.70 -2.74
N THR A 352 7.90 -2.07 -3.77
CA THR A 352 8.42 -2.65 -5.02
C THR A 352 9.34 -1.69 -5.77
N ILE A 353 9.20 -0.38 -5.57
CA ILE A 353 10.10 0.62 -6.17
C ILE A 353 11.48 0.54 -5.51
N GLU A 354 11.53 0.57 -4.18
CA GLU A 354 12.78 0.50 -3.43
C GLU A 354 13.46 -0.86 -3.57
N LEU A 355 12.67 -1.94 -3.56
CA LEU A 355 13.15 -3.29 -3.81
C LEU A 355 13.79 -3.40 -5.21
N GLY A 356 13.07 -2.98 -6.26
CA GLY A 356 13.57 -3.04 -7.63
C GLY A 356 14.79 -2.14 -7.88
N ALA A 357 14.87 -0.99 -7.21
CA ALA A 357 16.05 -0.14 -7.23
C ALA A 357 17.25 -0.82 -6.53
N THR A 358 17.02 -1.44 -5.37
CA THR A 358 18.06 -2.17 -4.61
C THR A 358 18.61 -3.33 -5.43
N ILE A 359 17.74 -4.15 -6.03
CA ILE A 359 18.14 -5.25 -6.91
C ILE A 359 18.91 -4.72 -8.12
N GLY A 360 18.47 -3.62 -8.73
CA GLY A 360 19.19 -2.99 -9.85
C GLY A 360 20.62 -2.60 -9.48
N VAL A 361 20.83 -2.01 -8.30
CA VAL A 361 22.17 -1.69 -7.79
C VAL A 361 23.02 -2.95 -7.55
N LEU A 362 22.42 -4.02 -7.01
CA LEU A 362 23.12 -5.30 -6.82
C LEU A 362 23.56 -5.92 -8.16
N MET A 363 22.71 -5.84 -9.19
CA MET A 363 23.03 -6.32 -10.54
C MET A 363 24.16 -5.49 -11.18
N ASP A 364 24.15 -4.16 -11.01
CA ASP A 364 25.25 -3.30 -11.47
C ASP A 364 26.56 -3.56 -10.72
N ALA A 365 26.49 -3.96 -9.45
CA ALA A 365 27.64 -4.36 -8.65
C ALA A 365 28.18 -5.75 -9.03
N GLY A 366 27.49 -6.49 -9.91
CA GLY A 366 27.90 -7.82 -10.38
C GLY A 366 27.47 -8.97 -9.47
N GLU A 367 26.59 -8.74 -8.49
CA GLU A 367 26.04 -9.80 -7.63
C GLU A 367 25.03 -10.70 -8.36
N GLY A 368 24.45 -10.20 -9.46
CA GLY A 368 23.53 -10.93 -10.33
C GLY A 368 23.49 -10.33 -11.73
N SER A 369 22.95 -11.06 -12.70
CA SER A 369 22.78 -10.55 -14.07
C SER A 369 21.42 -9.88 -14.26
N PHE A 370 21.36 -8.80 -15.05
CA PHE A 370 20.07 -8.27 -15.49
C PHE A 370 19.27 -9.34 -16.25
N GLY A 371 18.01 -9.53 -15.85
CA GLY A 371 17.14 -10.59 -16.37
C GLY A 371 17.14 -11.88 -15.54
N ASP A 372 17.95 -11.97 -14.48
CA ASP A 372 18.07 -13.17 -13.65
C ASP A 372 16.98 -13.26 -12.58
N VAL A 373 15.89 -13.95 -12.92
CA VAL A 373 14.73 -14.15 -12.03
C VAL A 373 15.09 -14.98 -10.78
N GLU A 374 16.03 -15.92 -10.90
CA GLU A 374 16.45 -16.78 -9.80
C GLU A 374 17.21 -15.96 -8.75
N PHE A 375 18.15 -15.13 -9.20
CA PHE A 375 18.84 -14.18 -8.33
C PHE A 375 17.85 -13.25 -7.60
N MET A 376 16.89 -12.68 -8.32
CA MET A 376 15.87 -11.81 -7.72
C MET A 376 15.00 -12.54 -6.68
N SER A 377 14.67 -13.81 -6.94
CA SER A 377 13.92 -14.65 -6.00
C SER A 377 14.73 -14.94 -4.75
N ASN A 378 16.02 -15.25 -4.88
CA ASN A 378 16.93 -15.46 -3.75
C ASN A 378 17.08 -14.20 -2.87
N VAL A 379 17.13 -13.00 -3.48
CA VAL A 379 17.12 -11.73 -2.72
C VAL A 379 15.85 -11.57 -1.89
N LEU A 380 14.68 -11.91 -2.46
CA LEU A 380 13.40 -11.87 -1.75
C LEU A 380 13.33 -12.92 -0.62
N GLU A 381 13.91 -14.10 -0.82
CA GLU A 381 14.04 -15.13 0.22
C GLU A 381 14.94 -14.67 1.36
N ASP A 382 16.10 -14.07 1.07
CA ASP A 382 16.97 -13.47 2.09
C ASP A 382 16.21 -12.41 2.91
N ILE A 383 15.47 -11.52 2.24
CA ILE A 383 14.61 -10.50 2.88
C ILE A 383 13.52 -11.15 3.75
N ARG A 384 12.90 -12.24 3.29
CA ARG A 384 11.88 -13.00 4.04
C ARG A 384 12.45 -13.57 5.33
N ASP A 385 13.62 -14.19 5.24
CA ASP A 385 14.28 -14.82 6.39
C ASP A 385 14.82 -13.80 7.39
N GLY A 386 15.06 -12.56 6.93
CA GLY A 386 15.67 -11.52 7.77
C GLY A 386 17.07 -11.92 8.24
N ASN A 387 17.78 -12.68 7.41
CA ASN A 387 19.19 -13.03 7.63
C ASN A 387 20.09 -11.79 7.39
N ASP A 388 21.41 -11.92 7.55
CA ASP A 388 22.32 -10.77 7.44
C ASP A 388 22.24 -10.06 6.08
N LYS A 389 22.12 -10.83 4.98
CA LYS A 389 21.92 -10.29 3.63
C LYS A 389 20.55 -9.65 3.49
N GLY A 390 19.49 -10.32 3.93
CA GLY A 390 18.13 -9.80 3.90
C GLY A 390 17.97 -8.48 4.64
N ARG A 391 18.58 -8.37 5.83
CA ARG A 391 18.60 -7.13 6.61
C ARG A 391 19.41 -6.02 5.95
N LEU A 392 20.44 -6.36 5.19
CA LEU A 392 21.18 -5.41 4.36
C LEU A 392 20.30 -4.93 3.20
N TYR A 393 19.74 -5.85 2.42
CA TYR A 393 18.88 -5.54 1.28
C TYR A 393 17.65 -4.73 1.69
N ALA A 394 17.03 -5.06 2.83
CA ALA A 394 15.86 -4.36 3.34
C ALA A 394 16.11 -2.90 3.74
N LYS A 395 17.38 -2.43 3.78
CA LYS A 395 17.70 -1.01 4.00
C LYS A 395 17.49 -0.15 2.75
N GLY A 396 17.23 -0.76 1.60
CA GLY A 396 17.08 -0.05 0.35
C GLY A 396 18.43 0.36 -0.24
N THR A 397 18.38 1.34 -1.15
CA THR A 397 19.55 1.93 -1.81
C THR A 397 20.29 3.01 -1.00
N ALA A 398 19.78 3.32 0.20
CA ALA A 398 20.22 4.43 1.03
C ALA A 398 21.56 4.22 1.76
#